data_AF-A0A842QVU9-F1
#
_entry.id   AF-A0A842QVU9-F1
#
_cell.length_a   1.000
_cell.length_b   1.000
_cell.length_c   1.000
_cell.angle_alpha   90.00
_cell.angle_beta   90.00
_cell.angle_gamma   90.00
#
_symmetry.space_group_name_H-M   'P 1'
#
loop_
_entity.id
_entity.type
_entity.pdbx_description
1 polymer ?
#
loop_
_entity_poly.entity_id
_entity_poly.type
_entity_poly.pdbx_seq_one_letter_code
_entity_poly.pdbx_strand_id
1 'polypeptide(L)' 'EVMIEGIHGPRSRSMGDIPGVRYKVSKVNGVPLKLLVLGKAQKAMR' A
#
# COMPACT_ATOMS: atom_id res chain seq x y z
N GLU A 1 1.98 12.65 -0.64
CA GLU A 1 2.90 11.79 0.13
C GLU A 1 2.34 10.37 0.18
N VAL A 2 3.19 9.36 0.03
CA VAL A 2 2.76 7.96 -0.01
C VAL A 2 3.62 7.15 0.96
N MET A 3 2.97 6.46 1.89
CA MET A 3 3.64 5.59 2.85
C MET A 3 3.69 4.18 2.30
N ILE A 4 4.91 3.66 2.15
CA ILE A 4 5.21 2.38 1.52
C ILE A 4 5.74 1.42 2.59
N GLU A 5 5.26 0.18 2.56
CA GLU A 5 5.69 -0.89 3.46
C GLU A 5 6.23 -2.07 2.64
N GLY A 6 7.03 -2.93 3.26
CA GLY A 6 7.45 -4.19 2.63
C GLY A 6 6.23 -5.07 2.32
N ILE A 7 6.29 -5.79 1.20
CA ILE A 7 5.22 -6.76 0.85
C ILE A 7 5.27 -8.02 1.71
N HIS A 8 6.31 -8.16 2.54
CA HIS A 8 6.55 -9.29 3.44
C HIS A 8 6.57 -10.65 2.71
N GLY A 9 7.15 -10.69 1.51
CA GLY A 9 7.38 -11.94 0.80
C GLY A 9 8.54 -12.75 1.39
N PRO A 10 8.63 -14.06 1.07
CA PRO A 10 9.69 -14.94 1.56
C PRO A 10 11.08 -14.38 1.21
N ARG A 11 11.96 -14.26 2.21
CA ARG A 11 13.30 -13.63 2.10
C ARG A 11 13.27 -12.20 1.53
N SER A 12 12.27 -11.39 1.88
CA SER A 12 12.13 -10.00 1.40
C SER A 12 12.01 -9.90 -0.14
N ARG A 13 11.50 -10.96 -0.76
CA ARG A 13 11.25 -11.03 -2.21
C ARG A 13 9.81 -10.66 -2.52
N SER A 14 9.49 -10.69 -3.81
CA SER A 14 8.12 -10.59 -4.32
C SER A 14 7.21 -11.63 -3.68
N MET A 15 5.98 -11.22 -3.39
CA MET A 15 4.95 -12.08 -2.81
C MET A 15 4.05 -12.64 -3.93
N GLY A 16 3.91 -13.96 -3.98
CA GLY A 16 3.04 -14.67 -4.93
C GLY A 16 3.42 -14.43 -6.39
N ASP A 17 2.42 -14.03 -7.17
CA ASP A 17 2.46 -14.00 -8.64
C ASP A 17 3.02 -12.68 -9.22
N ILE A 18 3.50 -11.77 -8.36
CA ILE A 18 3.97 -10.46 -8.79
C ILE A 18 5.51 -10.41 -8.76
N PRO A 19 6.21 -10.84 -9.83
CA PRO A 19 7.67 -10.82 -9.86
C PRO A 19 8.20 -9.39 -9.79
N GLY A 20 9.25 -9.19 -8.98
CA GLY A 20 9.97 -7.91 -8.90
C GLY A 20 9.37 -6.85 -7.97
N VAL A 21 8.11 -7.01 -7.52
CA VAL A 21 7.49 -6.04 -6.59
C VAL A 21 7.73 -6.43 -5.15
N ARG A 22 8.52 -5.63 -4.43
CA ARG A 22 8.92 -5.87 -3.03
C ARG A 22 8.18 -5.01 -2.01
N TYR A 23 7.40 -4.05 -2.49
CA TYR A 23 6.79 -3.03 -1.65
C TYR A 23 5.32 -2.85 -1.99
N LYS A 24 4.53 -2.47 -1.00
CA LYS A 24 3.09 -2.17 -1.13
C LYS A 24 2.78 -0.81 -0.51
N VAL A 25 1.72 -0.17 -0.99
CA VAL A 25 1.25 1.11 -0.44
C VAL A 25 0.33 0.87 0.76
N SER A 26 0.61 1.56 1.88
CA SER A 26 -0.17 1.49 3.12
C SER A 26 -1.08 2.71 3.29
N LYS A 27 -0.54 3.92 3.06
CA LYS A 27 -1.27 5.18 3.20
C LYS A 27 -0.97 6.12 2.04
N VAL A 28 -1.96 6.94 1.69
CA VAL A 28 -1.85 8.01 0.70
C VAL A 28 -2.33 9.29 1.35
N ASN A 29 -1.48 10.32 1.39
CA ASN A 29 -1.74 11.61 2.01
C ASN A 29 -2.25 11.51 3.46
N GLY A 30 -1.64 10.62 4.26
CA GLY A 30 -2.05 10.38 5.66
C GLY A 30 -3.30 9.50 5.84
N VAL A 31 -4.03 9.20 4.76
CA VAL A 31 -5.23 8.35 4.80
C VAL A 31 -4.88 6.91 4.42
N PRO A 32 -5.32 5.89 5.20
CA PRO A 32 -5.07 4.49 4.85
C PRO A 32 -5.80 4.08 3.58
N LEU A 33 -5.06 3.43 2.66
CA LEU A 33 -5.56 3.03 1.35
C LEU A 33 -6.79 2.11 1.47
N LYS A 34 -6.81 1.23 2.48
CA LYS A 34 -7.92 0.30 2.73
C LYS A 34 -9.25 1.03 2.96
N LEU A 35 -9.24 2.18 3.64
CA LEU A 35 -10.46 2.95 3.87
C LEU A 35 -10.92 3.72 2.62
N LEU A 36 -9.97 4.16 1.80
CA LEU A 36 -10.25 4.77 0.49
C LEU A 36 -10.91 3.76 -0.45
N VAL A 37 -10.37 2.54 -0.53
CA VAL A 37 -10.92 1.46 -1.37
C VAL A 37 -12.31 1.04 -0.90
N LEU A 38 -12.54 0.99 0.42
CA LEU A 38 -13.86 0.69 0.98
C LEU A 38 -14.85 1.87 0.91
N GLY A 39 -14.43 3.05 0.44
CA GLY A 39 -15.26 4.25 0.36
C GLY A 39 -15.63 4.87 1.72
N LYS A 40 -15.03 4.40 2.82
CA LYS A 40 -15.30 4.88 4.19
C LYS A 40 -14.52 6.14 4.56
N ALA A 41 -13.50 6.47 3.77
CA ALA A 41 -12.73 7.69 3.90
C ALA A 41 -12.63 8.36 2.53
N GLN A 42 -12.67 9.69 2.50
CA GLN A 42 -12.35 10.44 1.30
C GLN A 42 -10.85 10.73 1.27
N LYS A 43 -10.29 10.78 0.06
CA LYS A 43 -8.92 11.26 -0.13
C LYS A 43 -8.90 12.71 0.36
N ALA A 44 -8.11 12.97 1.41
CA ALA A 44 -7.81 14.34 1.81
C ALA A 44 -7.13 15.01 0.62
N MET A 45 -7.88 15.86 -0.07
CA MET A 45 -7.39 16.67 -1.17
C MET A 45 -6.82 17.93 -0.53
N ARG A 46 -5.50 18.03 -0.54
CA ARG A 46 -4.75 19.21 -0.10
C ARG A 46 -3.79 19.56 -1.22
#